data_AF-A0A4Z0C5V6-F1
#
_entry.id   AF-A0A4Z0C5V6-F1
#
_cell.length_a   1.000
_cell.length_b   1.000
_cell.length_c   1.000
_cell.angle_alpha   90.00
_cell.angle_beta   90.00
_cell.angle_gamma   90.00
#
_symmetry.space_group_name_H-M   'P 1'
#
loop_
_entity.id
_entity.type
_entity.pdbx_description
1 polymer ?
#
loop_
_entity_poly.entity_id
_entity_poly.type
_entity_poly.pdbx_seq_one_letter_code
_entity_poly.pdbx_strand_id
1 'polypeptide(L)'
;MPTTRRAVLKAGGLGAVTGLAGCATATGLNPIIPPAAKVLQDSKQVATTAAVMGAAPGTQFSAREKPTYVAQTHDPFGHSVADNLFWNDIMMEHAMFFVQLMPGAELDAARRQAEEFQRLFTRQLEASRGIRPDNFMAFNRTSIDLAKRFSEYKKTMREQQASGRMRSLVWPLFFTHTAREADRFATRLDQYNRRQVEFDRSEVVQFWGTTMGEHSAFIAHLLDPDERLLIEQATRLERAFLQTGLRDVRGDDVMKAANEVLDFKTVGEKGIYEGKIKSIISPPLASHVRREAVRFIDELKRTQAG
;
A
#
# COMPACT_ATOMS: atom_id res chain seq x y z
N MET A 1 -11.00 28.33 25.06
CA MET A 1 -11.40 28.34 23.64
C MET A 1 -10.21 27.85 22.80
N PRO A 2 -10.29 26.70 22.12
CA PRO A 2 -9.15 26.18 21.37
C PRO A 2 -9.23 26.63 19.91
N THR A 3 -8.33 27.52 19.52
CA THR A 3 -8.06 27.89 18.13
C THR A 3 -7.35 26.72 17.43
N THR A 4 -8.07 26.03 16.55
CA THR A 4 -7.48 25.01 15.67
C THR A 4 -6.70 25.69 14.53
N ARG A 5 -5.62 25.04 14.08
CA ARG A 5 -4.62 25.48 13.06
C ARG A 5 -5.18 25.91 11.68
N ARG A 6 -6.51 25.96 11.50
CA ARG A 6 -7.19 26.43 10.28
C ARG A 6 -7.30 27.96 10.16
N ALA A 7 -6.94 28.71 11.20
CA ALA A 7 -7.03 30.17 11.21
C ALA A 7 -5.85 30.90 10.54
N VAL A 8 -4.72 30.24 10.31
CA VAL A 8 -3.49 30.91 9.80
C VAL A 8 -3.49 31.11 8.28
N LEU A 9 -4.35 30.42 7.53
CA LEU A 9 -4.41 30.51 6.06
C LEU A 9 -5.47 31.48 5.51
N LYS A 10 -6.27 32.14 6.37
CA LYS A 10 -7.35 33.05 5.94
C LYS A 10 -6.99 34.54 5.95
N ALA A 11 -5.75 34.91 6.27
CA ALA A 11 -5.33 36.31 6.33
C ALA A 11 -4.77 36.89 5.01
N GLY A 12 -4.66 36.08 3.94
CA GLY A 12 -4.20 36.54 2.63
C GLY A 12 -5.32 36.48 1.59
N GLY A 13 -6.26 37.42 1.64
CA GLY A 13 -7.28 37.55 0.60
C GLY A 13 -6.74 38.26 -0.64
N LEU A 14 -6.96 37.67 -1.82
CA LEU A 14 -7.22 38.42 -3.06
C LEU A 14 -7.79 37.50 -4.15
N GLY A 15 -8.92 37.91 -4.71
CA GLY A 15 -9.26 37.73 -6.12
C GLY A 15 -10.03 36.47 -6.49
N ALA A 16 -11.36 36.58 -6.52
CA ALA A 16 -12.21 35.70 -7.31
C ALA A 16 -11.91 35.87 -8.80
N VAL A 17 -11.63 34.78 -9.50
CA VAL A 17 -11.79 34.68 -10.96
C VAL A 17 -12.61 33.42 -11.23
N THR A 18 -13.88 33.64 -11.56
CA THR A 18 -14.75 32.70 -12.25
C THR A 18 -14.21 32.41 -13.65
N GLY A 19 -14.01 31.14 -13.99
CA GLY A 19 -13.55 30.76 -15.33
C GLY A 19 -13.60 29.26 -15.59
N LEU A 20 -14.70 28.83 -16.20
CA LEU A 20 -14.85 27.69 -17.14
C LEU A 20 -14.42 26.29 -16.68
N ALA A 21 -15.46 25.49 -16.41
CA ALA A 21 -15.42 24.03 -16.45
C ALA A 21 -14.95 23.54 -17.83
N GLY A 22 -13.80 22.89 -17.85
CA GLY A 22 -13.32 22.05 -18.94
C GLY A 22 -12.85 20.74 -18.34
N CYS A 23 -13.54 19.64 -18.65
CA CYS A 23 -13.10 18.29 -18.33
C CYS A 23 -11.78 17.99 -19.04
N ALA A 24 -10.66 18.20 -18.36
CA ALA A 24 -9.37 17.67 -18.79
C ALA A 24 -9.32 16.21 -18.35
N THR A 25 -9.68 15.30 -19.25
CA THR A 25 -9.35 13.88 -19.11
C THR A 25 -7.82 13.75 -19.01
N ALA A 26 -7.35 12.82 -18.18
CA ALA A 26 -5.92 12.50 -17.98
C ALA A 26 -5.27 11.84 -19.22
N THR A 27 -5.52 12.37 -20.41
CA THR A 27 -5.12 11.80 -21.70
C THR A 27 -4.28 12.76 -22.54
N GLY A 28 -4.06 13.99 -22.10
CA GLY A 28 -3.28 14.97 -22.86
C GLY A 28 -1.92 15.19 -22.22
N LEU A 29 -0.93 14.39 -22.61
CA LEU A 29 0.52 14.67 -22.72
C LEU A 29 1.28 13.33 -22.67
N ASN A 30 2.16 13.12 -23.65
CA ASN A 30 3.02 11.94 -23.74
C ASN A 30 3.79 11.73 -22.43
N PRO A 31 3.98 10.48 -21.97
CA PRO A 31 4.77 10.24 -20.77
C PRO A 31 6.20 10.72 -21.03
N ILE A 32 6.73 11.54 -20.11
CA ILE A 32 8.10 12.11 -20.19
C ILE A 32 9.15 10.98 -20.10
N ILE A 33 8.74 9.82 -19.58
CA ILE A 33 9.47 8.56 -19.66
C ILE A 33 8.76 7.73 -20.75
N PRO A 34 9.46 7.20 -21.77
CA PRO A 34 8.80 6.37 -22.76
C PRO A 34 8.04 5.24 -22.05
N PRO A 35 6.85 4.86 -22.54
CA PRO A 35 6.16 3.70 -21.98
C PRO A 35 7.16 2.55 -22.00
N ALA A 36 7.27 1.82 -20.90
CA ALA A 36 8.08 0.60 -20.81
C ALA A 36 7.46 -0.53 -21.67
N ALA A 37 6.99 -0.21 -22.87
CA ALA A 37 6.52 -1.09 -23.91
C ALA A 37 7.73 -1.78 -24.56
N LYS A 38 8.46 -2.58 -23.77
CA LYS A 38 9.25 -3.75 -24.23
C LYS A 38 9.99 -4.53 -23.14
N VAL A 39 9.86 -4.21 -21.86
CA VAL A 39 10.57 -4.96 -20.79
C VAL A 39 9.68 -5.99 -20.07
N LEU A 40 8.37 -5.99 -20.32
CA LEU A 40 7.43 -6.93 -19.68
C LEU A 40 6.81 -7.88 -20.71
N GLN A 41 7.61 -8.80 -21.23
CA GLN A 41 7.09 -10.04 -21.84
C GLN A 41 7.40 -11.30 -21.01
N ASP A 42 8.10 -11.19 -19.87
CA ASP A 42 8.29 -12.30 -18.96
C ASP A 42 7.37 -12.16 -17.74
N SER A 43 6.17 -12.74 -17.87
CA SER A 43 5.11 -12.89 -16.86
C SER A 43 5.48 -13.86 -15.73
N LYS A 44 6.68 -13.75 -15.15
CA LYS A 44 7.13 -14.55 -13.99
C LYS A 44 6.93 -13.85 -12.63
N GLN A 45 6.30 -12.68 -12.59
CA GLN A 45 6.26 -11.79 -11.40
C GLN A 45 5.05 -12.00 -10.45
N VAL A 46 4.13 -12.90 -10.79
CA VAL A 46 3.07 -13.37 -9.87
C VAL A 46 3.43 -14.80 -9.48
N ALA A 47 3.86 -15.00 -8.25
CA ALA A 47 4.09 -16.36 -7.76
C ALA A 47 2.73 -17.02 -7.51
N THR A 48 2.46 -18.09 -8.25
CA THR A 48 1.38 -19.01 -7.95
C THR A 48 1.74 -19.75 -6.66
N THR A 49 0.78 -19.94 -5.76
CA THR A 49 1.00 -20.66 -4.50
C THR A 49 1.20 -22.15 -4.77
N ALA A 50 2.44 -22.54 -5.09
CA ALA A 50 2.94 -23.90 -4.95
C ALA A 50 4.13 -23.88 -4.00
N ALA A 51 4.05 -24.64 -2.91
CA ALA A 51 5.05 -24.71 -1.86
C ALA A 51 6.41 -25.20 -2.39
N VAL A 52 7.50 -24.45 -2.16
CA VAL A 52 8.86 -24.98 -2.29
C VAL A 52 9.76 -24.45 -1.17
N MET A 53 10.38 -25.39 -0.46
CA MET A 53 11.39 -25.20 0.58
C MET A 53 12.80 -25.04 -0.01
N GLY A 54 13.64 -24.23 0.66
CA GLY A 54 15.10 -24.41 0.75
C GLY A 54 15.97 -23.72 -0.31
N ALA A 55 16.90 -22.86 0.14
CA ALA A 55 18.33 -22.86 -0.26
C ALA A 55 19.10 -21.67 0.35
N ALA A 56 20.33 -21.96 0.79
CA ALA A 56 21.34 -21.09 1.42
C ALA A 56 22.27 -20.40 0.37
N PRO A 57 23.23 -19.54 0.76
CA PRO A 57 23.60 -18.32 0.02
C PRO A 57 24.84 -18.42 -0.89
N GLY A 58 24.83 -17.63 -1.97
CA GLY A 58 25.98 -17.36 -2.85
C GLY A 58 25.59 -16.37 -3.96
N THR A 59 26.42 -15.34 -4.17
CA THR A 59 26.22 -14.11 -4.97
C THR A 59 25.83 -14.26 -6.44
N GLN A 60 24.93 -13.36 -6.89
CA GLN A 60 24.63 -12.84 -8.25
C GLN A 60 23.14 -13.03 -8.65
N PHE A 61 22.52 -11.90 -9.01
CA PHE A 61 21.08 -11.59 -9.09
C PHE A 61 20.36 -11.33 -7.75
N SER A 62 19.47 -10.32 -7.81
CA SER A 62 18.94 -9.41 -6.77
C SER A 62 18.55 -10.02 -5.43
N ALA A 63 18.60 -9.23 -4.36
CA ALA A 63 17.85 -9.53 -3.14
C ALA A 63 16.41 -9.91 -3.55
N ARG A 64 16.09 -11.20 -3.44
CA ARG A 64 14.93 -11.86 -4.07
C ARG A 64 13.70 -10.96 -4.07
N GLU A 65 13.20 -10.61 -5.25
CA GLU A 65 11.91 -9.95 -5.42
C GLU A 65 10.85 -10.73 -4.62
N LYS A 66 10.20 -10.07 -3.66
CA LYS A 66 9.21 -10.74 -2.80
C LYS A 66 7.99 -11.12 -3.65
N PRO A 67 7.47 -12.36 -3.50
CA PRO A 67 6.27 -12.77 -4.22
C PRO A 67 5.06 -11.92 -3.80
N THR A 68 4.17 -11.63 -4.75
CA THR A 68 2.82 -11.11 -4.46
C THR A 68 1.82 -12.25 -4.49
N TYR A 69 1.13 -12.49 -3.37
CA TYR A 69 0.15 -13.57 -3.26
C TYR A 69 -1.26 -13.09 -3.62
N VAL A 70 -1.88 -13.79 -4.58
CA VAL A 70 -3.28 -13.61 -5.00
C VAL A 70 -4.01 -14.95 -4.99
N ALA A 71 -5.31 -14.93 -4.75
CA ALA A 71 -6.12 -16.14 -4.65
C ALA A 71 -6.20 -16.85 -6.01
N GLN A 72 -5.93 -18.16 -6.06
CA GLN A 72 -6.01 -18.95 -7.31
C GLN A 72 -7.39 -19.57 -7.52
N THR A 73 -8.20 -19.61 -6.47
CA THR A 73 -9.56 -20.16 -6.49
C THR A 73 -10.55 -19.10 -6.01
N HIS A 74 -11.82 -19.29 -6.36
CA HIS A 74 -12.93 -18.42 -5.94
C HIS A 74 -13.64 -18.96 -4.70
N ASP A 75 -12.92 -19.69 -3.84
CA ASP A 75 -13.46 -20.26 -2.61
C ASP A 75 -12.85 -19.58 -1.36
N PRO A 76 -13.53 -19.64 -0.20
CA PRO A 76 -13.06 -18.95 1.00
C PRO A 76 -11.69 -19.40 1.50
N PHE A 77 -11.32 -20.65 1.29
CA PHE A 77 -10.02 -21.18 1.73
C PHE A 77 -8.90 -20.60 0.86
N GLY A 78 -9.04 -20.59 -0.46
CA GLY A 78 -8.03 -20.01 -1.36
C GLY A 78 -7.79 -18.52 -1.09
N HIS A 79 -8.86 -17.75 -0.89
CA HIS A 79 -8.77 -16.34 -0.48
C HIS A 79 -8.10 -16.16 0.88
N SER A 80 -8.44 -17.00 1.87
CA SER A 80 -7.83 -16.96 3.20
C SER A 80 -6.32 -17.22 3.14
N VAL A 81 -5.88 -18.22 2.36
CA VAL A 81 -4.44 -18.52 2.20
C VAL A 81 -3.71 -17.33 1.57
N ALA A 82 -4.23 -16.81 0.45
CA ALA A 82 -3.59 -15.70 -0.25
C ALA A 82 -3.50 -14.44 0.61
N ASP A 83 -4.59 -14.06 1.30
CA ASP A 83 -4.62 -12.86 2.11
C ASP A 83 -3.77 -13.00 3.39
N ASN A 84 -3.70 -14.19 4.01
CA ASN A 84 -2.79 -14.42 5.14
C ASN A 84 -1.31 -14.45 4.73
N LEU A 85 -0.97 -14.86 3.50
CA LEU A 85 0.41 -14.78 3.01
C LEU A 85 0.79 -13.34 2.66
N PHE A 86 -0.10 -12.62 1.98
CA PHE A 86 0.14 -11.25 1.57
C PHE A 86 0.12 -10.28 2.76
N TRP A 87 -1.00 -10.18 3.47
CA TRP A 87 -1.18 -9.13 4.46
C TRP A 87 -0.34 -9.34 5.73
N ASN A 88 -0.02 -10.57 6.13
CA ASN A 88 0.91 -10.75 7.25
C ASN A 88 2.34 -10.29 6.89
N ASP A 89 2.78 -10.39 5.63
CA ASP A 89 4.05 -9.81 5.17
C ASP A 89 3.97 -8.28 5.14
N ILE A 90 2.89 -7.72 4.58
CA ILE A 90 2.65 -6.26 4.58
C ILE A 90 2.61 -5.69 6.00
N MET A 91 1.90 -6.33 6.94
CA MET A 91 1.85 -5.89 8.33
C MET A 91 3.20 -6.03 9.05
N MET A 92 3.98 -7.06 8.75
CA MET A 92 5.35 -7.19 9.24
C MET A 92 6.23 -6.03 8.74
N GLU A 93 6.11 -5.65 7.47
CA GLU A 93 6.84 -4.54 6.88
C GLU A 93 6.40 -3.18 7.42
N HIS A 94 5.11 -2.97 7.66
CA HIS A 94 4.64 -1.78 8.38
C HIS A 94 5.33 -1.61 9.72
N ALA A 95 5.42 -2.69 10.49
CA ALA A 95 6.11 -2.68 11.78
C ALA A 95 7.60 -2.35 11.59
N MET A 96 8.27 -2.96 10.61
CA MET A 96 9.66 -2.64 10.25
C MET A 96 9.85 -1.16 9.90
N PHE A 97 8.96 -0.56 9.10
CA PHE A 97 9.04 0.85 8.73
C PHE A 97 8.87 1.76 9.95
N PHE A 98 7.96 1.43 10.87
CA PHE A 98 7.83 2.19 12.12
C PHE A 98 9.09 2.12 12.97
N VAL A 99 9.74 0.95 13.05
CA VAL A 99 11.02 0.81 13.77
C VAL A 99 12.08 1.73 13.17
N GLN A 100 12.20 1.77 11.83
CA GLN A 100 13.15 2.62 11.12
C GLN A 100 12.87 4.12 11.29
N LEU A 101 11.59 4.51 11.34
CA LEU A 101 11.15 5.91 11.39
C LEU A 101 10.93 6.44 12.82
N MET A 102 11.28 5.67 13.84
CA MET A 102 11.21 6.05 15.26
C MET A 102 12.59 6.03 15.95
N PRO A 103 13.57 6.81 15.47
CA PRO A 103 14.92 6.84 16.06
C PRO A 103 14.96 7.56 17.43
N GLY A 104 15.99 7.26 18.22
CA GLY A 104 16.27 7.95 19.47
C GLY A 104 15.55 7.38 20.70
N ALA A 105 15.97 7.83 21.89
CA ALA A 105 15.49 7.31 23.16
C ALA A 105 14.06 7.73 23.50
N GLU A 106 13.64 8.93 23.07
CA GLU A 106 12.27 9.44 23.32
C GLU A 106 11.19 8.58 22.68
N LEU A 107 11.53 7.84 21.62
CA LEU A 107 10.60 6.97 20.89
C LEU A 107 10.77 5.49 21.24
N ASP A 108 11.62 5.13 22.21
CA ASP A 108 11.97 3.73 22.51
C ASP A 108 10.74 2.88 22.88
N ALA A 109 9.84 3.43 23.70
CA ALA A 109 8.62 2.71 24.10
C ALA A 109 7.67 2.43 22.92
N ALA A 110 7.52 3.38 21.99
CA ALA A 110 6.71 3.18 20.78
C ALA A 110 7.39 2.20 19.83
N ARG A 111 8.70 2.37 19.61
CA ARG A 111 9.51 1.50 18.75
C ARG A 111 9.52 0.05 19.23
N ARG A 112 9.63 -0.22 20.54
CA ARG A 112 9.56 -1.58 21.10
C ARG A 112 8.24 -2.28 20.83
N GLN A 113 7.12 -1.55 20.84
CA GLN A 113 5.81 -2.10 20.46
C GLN A 113 5.80 -2.47 18.98
N ALA A 114 6.33 -1.62 18.10
CA ALA A 114 6.49 -1.96 16.68
C ALA A 114 7.39 -3.19 16.49
N GLU A 115 8.53 -3.29 17.20
CA GLU A 115 9.41 -4.47 17.16
C GLU A 115 8.68 -5.75 17.60
N GLU A 116 7.78 -5.66 18.58
CA GLU A 116 6.93 -6.79 18.98
C GLU A 116 5.96 -7.21 17.88
N PHE A 117 5.25 -6.26 17.28
CA PHE A 117 4.37 -6.55 16.15
C PHE A 117 5.13 -7.14 14.97
N GLN A 118 6.33 -6.62 14.67
CA GLN A 118 7.19 -7.18 13.63
C GLN A 118 7.45 -8.67 13.90
N ARG A 119 7.89 -9.04 15.12
CA ARG A 119 8.12 -10.44 15.51
C ARG A 119 6.85 -11.29 15.43
N LEU A 120 5.70 -10.75 15.84
CA LEU A 120 4.41 -11.45 15.81
C LEU A 120 3.99 -11.74 14.37
N PHE A 121 4.05 -10.76 13.48
CA PHE A 121 3.69 -10.95 12.07
C PHE A 121 4.72 -11.79 11.31
N THR A 122 6.01 -11.76 11.66
CA THR A 122 6.99 -12.72 11.12
C THR A 122 6.57 -14.15 11.41
N ARG A 123 6.25 -14.48 12.68
CA ARG A 123 5.79 -15.82 13.05
C ARG A 123 4.47 -16.19 12.37
N GLN A 124 3.53 -15.23 12.30
CA GLN A 124 2.24 -15.47 11.67
C GLN A 124 2.38 -15.73 10.17
N LEU A 125 3.24 -14.98 9.47
CA LEU A 125 3.55 -15.17 8.06
C LEU A 125 4.19 -16.55 7.79
N GLU A 126 5.13 -16.97 8.64
CA GLU A 126 5.71 -18.32 8.53
C GLU A 126 4.64 -19.41 8.69
N ALA A 127 3.75 -19.25 9.67
CA ALA A 127 2.64 -20.17 9.91
C ALA A 127 1.60 -20.16 8.77
N SER A 128 1.44 -19.07 8.03
CA SER A 128 0.52 -18.97 6.89
C SER A 128 0.80 -20.01 5.80
N ARG A 129 2.04 -20.52 5.71
CA ARG A 129 2.42 -21.57 4.74
C ARG A 129 1.80 -22.93 5.05
N GLY A 130 1.31 -23.13 6.27
CA GLY A 130 0.73 -24.39 6.77
C GLY A 130 -0.79 -24.35 6.96
N ILE A 131 -1.49 -23.36 6.40
CA ILE A 131 -2.95 -23.27 6.46
C ILE A 131 -3.55 -24.43 5.64
N ARG A 132 -4.58 -25.07 6.19
CA ARG A 132 -5.28 -26.22 5.62
C ARG A 132 -6.80 -25.97 5.53
N PRO A 133 -7.52 -26.69 4.66
CA PRO A 133 -8.97 -26.54 4.54
C PRO A 133 -9.75 -26.78 5.84
N ASP A 134 -9.23 -27.61 6.75
CA ASP A 134 -9.88 -27.94 8.02
C ASP A 134 -9.61 -26.93 9.14
N ASN A 135 -8.59 -26.06 9.01
CA ASN A 135 -8.18 -25.14 10.07
C ASN A 135 -8.20 -23.65 9.69
N PHE A 136 -8.45 -23.30 8.43
CA PHE A 136 -8.28 -21.93 7.95
C PHE A 136 -9.13 -20.91 8.71
N MET A 137 -10.35 -21.26 9.14
CA MET A 137 -11.19 -20.33 9.89
C MET A 137 -10.62 -20.00 11.27
N ALA A 138 -10.03 -20.99 11.95
CA ALA A 138 -9.35 -20.78 13.23
C ALA A 138 -8.08 -19.94 13.02
N PHE A 139 -7.30 -20.23 11.96
CA PHE A 139 -6.13 -19.44 11.59
C PHE A 139 -6.49 -17.98 11.31
N ASN A 140 -7.56 -17.75 10.54
CA ASN A 140 -8.09 -16.43 10.23
C ASN A 140 -8.43 -15.65 11.51
N ARG A 141 -9.04 -16.28 12.52
CA ARG A 141 -9.35 -15.63 13.80
C ARG A 141 -8.09 -15.12 14.51
N THR A 142 -7.00 -15.89 14.47
CA THR A 142 -5.70 -15.46 15.03
C THR A 142 -5.15 -14.25 14.28
N SER A 143 -5.16 -14.27 12.94
CA SER A 143 -4.71 -13.13 12.13
C SER A 143 -5.59 -11.89 12.32
N ILE A 144 -6.91 -12.06 12.46
CA ILE A 144 -7.87 -10.99 12.74
C ILE A 144 -7.54 -10.30 14.08
N ASP A 145 -7.32 -11.07 15.15
CA ASP A 145 -6.95 -10.51 16.46
C ASP A 145 -5.67 -9.69 16.36
N LEU A 146 -4.63 -10.26 15.75
CA LEU A 146 -3.34 -9.61 15.60
C LEU A 146 -3.44 -8.32 14.76
N ALA A 147 -4.16 -8.35 13.64
CA ALA A 147 -4.39 -7.19 12.78
C ALA A 147 -5.15 -6.07 13.51
N LYS A 148 -6.20 -6.41 14.28
CA LYS A 148 -6.95 -5.42 15.09
C LYS A 148 -6.07 -4.78 16.15
N ARG A 149 -5.29 -5.56 16.90
CA ARG A 149 -4.35 -5.03 17.90
C ARG A 149 -3.32 -4.09 17.28
N PHE A 150 -2.80 -4.42 16.10
CA PHE A 150 -1.85 -3.56 15.40
C PHE A 150 -2.51 -2.30 14.82
N SER A 151 -3.77 -2.39 14.37
CA SER A 151 -4.57 -1.24 13.96
C SER A 151 -4.74 -0.24 15.11
N GLU A 152 -5.06 -0.72 16.31
CA GLU A 152 -5.19 0.15 17.50
C GLU A 152 -3.86 0.80 17.90
N TYR A 153 -2.73 0.07 17.79
CA TYR A 153 -1.40 0.65 17.93
C TYR A 153 -1.20 1.80 16.92
N LYS A 154 -1.48 1.58 15.63
CA LYS A 154 -1.33 2.61 14.58
C LYS A 154 -2.21 3.84 14.84
N LYS A 155 -3.47 3.64 15.24
CA LYS A 155 -4.41 4.73 15.59
C LYS A 155 -3.93 5.52 16.81
N THR A 156 -3.40 4.83 17.83
CA THR A 156 -2.82 5.49 19.01
C THR A 156 -1.60 6.33 18.62
N MET A 157 -0.66 5.78 17.84
CA MET A 157 0.53 6.50 17.39
C MET A 157 0.18 7.71 16.51
N ARG A 158 -0.84 7.59 15.64
CA ARG A 158 -1.39 8.71 14.88
C ARG A 158 -1.79 9.86 15.79
N GLU A 159 -2.53 9.60 16.86
CA GLU A 159 -2.98 10.64 17.79
C GLU A 159 -1.82 11.31 18.52
N GLN A 160 -0.84 10.52 18.97
CA GLN A 160 0.36 11.05 19.62
C GLN A 160 1.16 11.95 18.67
N GLN A 161 1.36 11.53 17.42
CA GLN A 161 2.06 12.32 16.40
C GLN A 161 1.27 13.59 16.04
N ALA A 162 -0.04 13.48 15.79
CA ALA A 162 -0.87 14.60 15.38
C ALA A 162 -1.04 15.67 16.47
N SER A 163 -1.01 15.26 17.74
CA SER A 163 -1.05 16.16 18.89
C SER A 163 0.33 16.72 19.28
N GLY A 164 1.42 16.27 18.64
CA GLY A 164 2.78 16.68 18.95
C GLY A 164 3.36 16.08 20.23
N ARG A 165 2.69 15.08 20.83
CA ARG A 165 3.20 14.31 21.98
C ARG A 165 4.25 13.27 21.57
N MET A 166 4.27 12.89 20.30
CA MET A 166 5.30 12.10 19.66
C MET A 166 5.90 12.88 18.50
N ARG A 167 7.23 12.82 18.34
CA ARG A 167 7.98 13.49 17.26
C ARG A 167 8.81 12.47 16.48
N SER A 168 8.14 11.59 15.76
CA SER A 168 8.78 10.63 14.85
C SER A 168 8.89 11.17 13.43
N LEU A 169 9.56 10.39 12.56
CA LEU A 169 9.59 10.61 11.11
C LEU A 169 8.37 10.00 10.39
N VAL A 170 7.40 9.44 11.12
CA VAL A 170 6.18 8.87 10.54
C VAL A 170 5.09 9.94 10.45
N TRP A 171 4.57 10.19 9.25
CA TRP A 171 3.43 11.10 9.06
C TRP A 171 2.15 10.54 9.75
N PRO A 172 1.30 11.40 10.35
CA PRO A 172 -0.03 10.97 10.81
C PRO A 172 -0.87 10.31 9.70
N LEU A 173 -0.71 10.75 8.45
CA LEU A 173 -1.37 10.13 7.30
C LEU A 173 -0.88 8.69 7.07
N PHE A 174 0.42 8.43 7.23
CA PHE A 174 0.99 7.09 7.09
C PHE A 174 0.43 6.11 8.16
N PHE A 175 0.26 6.58 9.41
CA PHE A 175 -0.44 5.77 10.43
C PHE A 175 -1.89 5.50 10.06
N THR A 176 -2.59 6.50 9.52
CA THR A 176 -4.00 6.38 9.11
C THR A 176 -4.15 5.38 7.96
N HIS A 177 -3.30 5.51 6.95
CA HIS A 177 -3.20 4.64 5.79
C HIS A 177 -3.00 3.18 6.20
N THR A 178 -1.91 2.91 6.93
CA THR A 178 -1.57 1.54 7.34
C THR A 178 -2.57 0.94 8.33
N ALA A 179 -3.31 1.76 9.10
CA ALA A 179 -4.39 1.28 9.97
C ALA A 179 -5.60 0.83 9.16
N ARG A 180 -5.96 1.59 8.10
CA ARG A 180 -7.05 1.24 7.17
C ARG A 180 -6.80 -0.11 6.50
N GLU A 181 -5.56 -0.39 6.11
CA GLU A 181 -5.18 -1.70 5.55
C GLU A 181 -5.32 -2.83 6.56
N ALA A 182 -4.90 -2.62 7.80
CA ALA A 182 -5.05 -3.61 8.87
C ALA A 182 -6.53 -3.91 9.16
N ASP A 183 -7.37 -2.87 9.21
CA ASP A 183 -8.81 -2.99 9.41
C ASP A 183 -9.48 -3.72 8.24
N ARG A 184 -9.08 -3.43 6.99
CA ARG A 184 -9.61 -4.14 5.81
C ARG A 184 -9.17 -5.60 5.79
N PHE A 185 -7.91 -5.89 6.10
CA PHE A 185 -7.41 -7.27 6.20
C PHE A 185 -8.25 -8.09 7.20
N ALA A 186 -8.46 -7.56 8.41
CA ALA A 186 -9.29 -8.21 9.41
C ALA A 186 -10.74 -8.42 8.93
N THR A 187 -11.31 -7.43 8.25
CA THR A 187 -12.68 -7.50 7.71
C THR A 187 -12.82 -8.57 6.62
N ARG A 188 -11.89 -8.64 5.68
CA ARG A 188 -11.89 -9.66 4.62
C ARG A 188 -11.76 -11.08 5.17
N LEU A 189 -10.86 -11.31 6.13
CA LEU A 189 -10.74 -12.62 6.78
C LEU A 189 -12.02 -13.04 7.51
N ASP A 190 -12.73 -12.10 8.15
CA ASP A 190 -14.02 -12.39 8.80
C ASP A 190 -15.10 -12.75 7.77
N GLN A 191 -15.12 -12.06 6.61
CA GLN A 191 -16.01 -12.40 5.49
C GLN A 191 -15.73 -13.80 4.95
N TYR A 192 -14.46 -14.18 4.76
CA TYR A 192 -14.10 -15.53 4.31
C TYR A 192 -14.54 -16.61 5.32
N ASN A 193 -14.46 -16.34 6.63
CA ASN A 193 -14.99 -17.25 7.65
C ASN A 193 -16.51 -17.45 7.53
N ARG A 194 -17.22 -16.46 7.00
CA ARG A 194 -18.67 -16.50 6.70
C ARG A 194 -18.97 -16.97 5.28
N ARG A 195 -17.97 -17.48 4.56
CA ARG A 195 -18.05 -17.94 3.17
C ARG A 195 -18.44 -16.84 2.17
N GLN A 196 -18.11 -15.59 2.48
CA GLN A 196 -18.33 -14.44 1.60
C GLN A 196 -17.00 -14.07 0.93
N VAL A 197 -16.87 -14.36 -0.36
CA VAL A 197 -15.64 -14.11 -1.14
C VAL A 197 -15.77 -12.95 -2.13
N GLU A 198 -17.01 -12.58 -2.48
CA GLU A 198 -17.28 -11.54 -3.45
C GLU A 198 -16.68 -10.19 -3.02
N PHE A 199 -16.27 -9.42 -4.02
CA PHE A 199 -15.79 -8.06 -3.85
C PHE A 199 -16.84 -7.08 -4.34
N ASP A 200 -17.23 -6.16 -3.47
CA ASP A 200 -17.99 -5.00 -3.91
C ASP A 200 -17.07 -4.06 -4.69
N ARG A 201 -17.43 -3.75 -5.94
CA ARG A 201 -16.59 -2.92 -6.81
C ARG A 201 -16.36 -1.53 -6.22
N SER A 202 -17.39 -0.92 -5.64
CA SER A 202 -17.28 0.44 -5.09
C SER A 202 -16.32 0.49 -3.91
N GLU A 203 -16.36 -0.52 -3.05
CA GLU A 203 -15.43 -0.70 -1.94
C GLU A 203 -13.98 -0.86 -2.45
N VAL A 204 -13.74 -1.76 -3.41
CA VAL A 204 -12.40 -2.00 -3.98
C VAL A 204 -11.84 -0.72 -4.60
N VAL A 205 -12.63 -0.03 -5.43
CA VAL A 205 -12.22 1.23 -6.09
C VAL A 205 -11.91 2.30 -5.05
N GLN A 206 -12.76 2.45 -4.03
CA GLN A 206 -12.57 3.46 -3.00
C GLN A 206 -11.34 3.18 -2.13
N PHE A 207 -11.20 1.95 -1.63
CA PHE A 207 -10.10 1.55 -0.76
C PHE A 207 -8.76 1.69 -1.47
N TRP A 208 -8.62 1.07 -2.63
CA TRP A 208 -7.36 1.09 -3.36
C TRP A 208 -7.10 2.42 -4.05
N GLY A 209 -8.11 3.12 -4.55
CA GLY A 209 -7.93 4.46 -5.10
C GLY A 209 -7.36 5.42 -4.06
N THR A 210 -7.91 5.42 -2.84
CA THR A 210 -7.36 6.23 -1.73
C THR A 210 -5.92 5.80 -1.39
N THR A 211 -5.67 4.49 -1.32
CA THR A 211 -4.35 3.91 -1.02
C THR A 211 -3.30 4.26 -2.07
N MET A 212 -3.62 4.19 -3.37
CA MET A 212 -2.71 4.55 -4.47
C MET A 212 -2.48 6.06 -4.55
N GLY A 213 -3.49 6.87 -4.23
CA GLY A 213 -3.33 8.32 -4.11
C GLY A 213 -2.35 8.69 -2.99
N GLU A 214 -2.56 8.13 -1.80
CA GLU A 214 -1.67 8.34 -0.63
C GLU A 214 -0.24 7.83 -0.91
N HIS A 215 -0.08 6.67 -1.56
CA HIS A 215 1.24 6.19 -1.99
C HIS A 215 1.95 7.17 -2.91
N SER A 216 1.22 7.72 -3.89
CA SER A 216 1.79 8.67 -4.84
C SER A 216 2.25 9.95 -4.12
N ALA A 217 1.46 10.41 -3.14
CA ALA A 217 1.85 11.51 -2.26
C ALA A 217 3.10 11.18 -1.43
N PHE A 218 3.18 9.99 -0.81
CA PHE A 218 4.35 9.56 -0.04
C PHE A 218 5.61 9.51 -0.91
N ILE A 219 5.52 8.96 -2.12
CA ILE A 219 6.63 8.92 -3.07
C ILE A 219 7.11 10.34 -3.40
N ALA A 220 6.19 11.26 -3.74
CA ALA A 220 6.54 12.64 -4.04
C ALA A 220 7.29 13.33 -2.89
N HIS A 221 6.93 13.05 -1.63
CA HIS A 221 7.55 13.66 -0.45
C HIS A 221 8.85 12.97 0.01
N LEU A 222 9.10 11.74 -0.42
CA LEU A 222 10.31 10.98 -0.08
C LEU A 222 11.39 11.02 -1.17
N LEU A 223 11.05 11.49 -2.38
CA LEU A 223 12.02 11.79 -3.43
C LEU A 223 12.87 13.02 -3.05
N ASP A 224 14.11 13.03 -3.52
CA ASP A 224 14.96 14.22 -3.40
C ASP A 224 14.35 15.38 -4.21
N PRO A 225 14.35 16.63 -3.70
CA PRO A 225 13.76 17.77 -4.40
C PRO A 225 14.29 18.03 -5.82
N ASP A 226 15.48 17.52 -6.17
CA ASP A 226 16.02 17.62 -7.53
C ASP A 226 15.39 16.63 -8.52
N GLU A 227 14.70 15.58 -8.05
CA GLU A 227 13.97 14.61 -8.88
C GLU A 227 12.63 15.19 -9.39
N ARG A 228 12.67 16.42 -9.91
CA ARG A 228 11.49 17.24 -10.23
C ARG A 228 10.48 16.53 -11.14
N LEU A 229 10.96 15.82 -12.16
CA LEU A 229 10.10 15.09 -13.09
C LEU A 229 9.37 13.91 -12.42
N LEU A 230 10.04 13.20 -11.52
CA LEU A 230 9.43 12.10 -10.75
C LEU A 230 8.43 12.62 -9.72
N ILE A 231 8.74 13.75 -9.08
CA ILE A 231 7.83 14.44 -8.14
C ILE A 231 6.58 14.91 -8.87
N GLU A 232 6.71 15.52 -10.05
CA GLU A 232 5.59 15.95 -10.87
C GLU A 232 4.71 14.77 -11.32
N GLN A 233 5.33 13.66 -11.72
CA GLN A 233 4.62 12.44 -12.06
C GLN A 233 3.87 11.84 -10.87
N ALA A 234 4.51 11.71 -9.71
CA ALA A 234 3.87 11.23 -8.50
C ALA A 234 2.70 12.12 -8.07
N THR A 235 2.87 13.45 -8.12
CA THR A 235 1.81 14.42 -7.81
C THR A 235 0.63 14.32 -8.79
N ARG A 236 0.88 14.05 -10.08
CA ARG A 236 -0.19 13.83 -11.06
C ARG A 236 -0.98 12.56 -10.75
N LEU A 237 -0.29 11.46 -10.41
CA LEU A 237 -0.93 10.20 -10.02
C LEU A 237 -1.77 10.38 -8.75
N GLU A 238 -1.25 11.08 -7.74
CA GLU A 238 -2.01 11.45 -6.54
C GLU A 238 -3.32 12.14 -6.90
N ARG A 239 -3.25 13.21 -7.71
CA ARG A 239 -4.45 13.95 -8.14
C ARG A 239 -5.41 13.07 -8.92
N ALA A 240 -4.90 12.20 -9.80
CA ALA A 240 -5.75 11.28 -10.56
C ALA A 240 -6.56 10.40 -9.61
N PHE A 241 -5.92 9.80 -8.60
CA PHE A 241 -6.56 8.94 -7.61
C PHE A 241 -7.49 9.65 -6.62
N LEU A 242 -7.16 10.89 -6.23
CA LEU A 242 -7.93 11.68 -5.27
C LEU A 242 -9.06 12.50 -5.91
N GLN A 243 -9.03 12.70 -7.24
CA GLN A 243 -10.15 13.29 -7.95
C GLN A 243 -11.40 12.43 -7.79
N THR A 244 -12.50 13.08 -7.41
CA THR A 244 -13.81 12.46 -7.22
C THR A 244 -14.29 11.68 -8.44
N GLY A 245 -13.74 11.96 -9.63
CA GLY A 245 -14.02 11.25 -10.88
C GLY A 245 -13.82 9.74 -10.79
N LEU A 246 -12.72 9.22 -10.22
CA LEU A 246 -12.55 7.75 -10.14
C LEU A 246 -13.59 7.04 -9.26
N ARG A 247 -14.34 7.79 -8.43
CA ARG A 247 -15.42 7.25 -7.60
C ARG A 247 -16.71 6.98 -8.39
N ASP A 248 -16.81 7.50 -9.61
CA ASP A 248 -18.05 7.50 -10.42
C ASP A 248 -17.82 7.07 -11.89
N VAL A 249 -16.63 6.53 -12.21
CA VAL A 249 -16.23 6.29 -13.60
C VAL A 249 -16.29 4.81 -13.99
N ARG A 250 -16.78 4.60 -15.23
CA ARG A 250 -16.85 3.35 -15.99
C ARG A 250 -15.57 2.52 -15.84
N GLY A 251 -15.72 1.20 -15.96
CA GLY A 251 -14.71 0.20 -15.58
C GLY A 251 -13.29 0.42 -16.09
N ASP A 252 -13.14 1.02 -17.27
CA ASP A 252 -11.90 1.10 -18.03
C ASP A 252 -10.91 2.14 -17.49
N ASP A 253 -11.38 3.28 -16.98
CA ASP A 253 -10.48 4.35 -16.53
C ASP A 253 -9.79 4.01 -15.20
N VAL A 254 -10.48 3.30 -14.30
CA VAL A 254 -9.89 2.84 -13.04
C VAL A 254 -8.79 1.80 -13.32
N MET A 255 -9.04 0.85 -14.21
CA MET A 255 -8.04 -0.14 -14.61
C MET A 255 -6.83 0.52 -15.27
N LYS A 256 -7.04 1.53 -16.12
CA LYS A 256 -5.95 2.28 -16.73
C LYS A 256 -5.10 2.99 -15.68
N ALA A 257 -5.71 3.71 -14.74
CA ALA A 257 -5.00 4.37 -13.66
C ALA A 257 -4.23 3.39 -12.76
N ALA A 258 -4.82 2.22 -12.46
CA ALA A 258 -4.18 1.15 -11.70
C ALA A 258 -2.92 0.61 -12.40
N ASN A 259 -2.97 0.41 -13.72
CA ASN A 259 -1.80 -0.01 -14.50
C ASN A 259 -0.74 1.10 -14.56
N GLU A 260 -1.13 2.36 -14.76
CA GLU A 260 -0.19 3.49 -14.81
C GLU A 260 0.61 3.63 -13.50
N VAL A 261 -0.05 3.50 -12.35
CA VAL A 261 0.65 3.58 -11.05
C VAL A 261 1.51 2.35 -10.76
N LEU A 262 1.09 1.16 -11.23
CA LEU A 262 1.93 -0.04 -11.15
C LEU A 262 3.21 0.13 -11.97
N ASP A 263 3.11 0.62 -13.20
CA ASP A 263 4.27 0.87 -14.06
C ASP A 263 5.22 1.90 -13.42
N PHE A 264 4.67 3.00 -12.91
CA PHE A 264 5.45 4.01 -12.20
C PHE A 264 6.19 3.43 -10.99
N LYS A 265 5.51 2.64 -10.16
CA LYS A 265 6.11 1.98 -8.99
C LYS A 265 7.16 0.94 -9.38
N THR A 266 6.96 0.24 -10.50
CA THR A 266 7.92 -0.76 -11.02
C THR A 266 9.21 -0.09 -11.49
N VAL A 267 9.12 0.99 -12.26
CA VAL A 267 10.28 1.76 -12.69
C VAL A 267 10.96 2.42 -11.48
N GLY A 268 10.17 2.97 -10.55
CA GLY A 268 10.66 3.59 -9.32
C GLY A 268 11.44 2.62 -8.43
N GLU A 269 10.89 1.43 -8.16
CA GLU A 269 11.57 0.38 -7.37
C GLU A 269 12.93 0.01 -7.98
N LYS A 270 12.96 -0.23 -9.30
CA LYS A 270 14.21 -0.54 -10.01
C LYS A 270 15.23 0.60 -9.89
N GLY A 271 14.82 1.84 -10.13
CA GLY A 271 15.71 3.00 -10.07
C GLY A 271 16.25 3.26 -8.66
N ILE A 272 15.43 3.06 -7.63
CA ILE A 272 15.85 3.16 -6.21
C ILE A 272 16.85 2.06 -5.87
N TYR A 273 16.58 0.82 -6.28
CA TYR A 273 17.48 -0.32 -6.01
C TYR A 273 18.85 -0.16 -6.69
N GLU A 274 18.87 0.37 -7.92
CA GLU A 274 20.09 0.61 -8.70
C GLU A 274 20.84 1.89 -8.27
N GLY A 275 20.33 2.65 -7.30
CA GLY A 275 20.92 3.92 -6.86
C GLY A 275 20.85 5.03 -7.91
N LYS A 276 19.91 4.93 -8.86
CA LYS A 276 19.72 5.89 -9.97
C LYS A 276 18.68 6.97 -9.68
N ILE A 277 17.89 6.80 -8.62
CA ILE A 277 16.89 7.78 -8.16
C ILE A 277 17.31 8.26 -6.78
N LYS A 278 17.51 9.58 -6.64
CA LYS A 278 17.82 10.21 -5.36
C LYS A 278 16.56 10.25 -4.51
N SER A 279 16.59 9.61 -3.34
CA SER A 279 15.46 9.59 -2.42
C SER A 279 15.88 9.13 -1.03
N ILE A 280 14.98 9.30 -0.07
CA ILE A 280 15.01 8.62 1.23
C ILE A 280 14.04 7.43 1.28
N ILE A 281 13.67 6.89 0.12
CA ILE A 281 12.80 5.71 -0.01
C ILE A 281 13.68 4.46 0.10
N SER A 282 13.43 3.62 1.11
CA SER A 282 14.13 2.34 1.21
C SER A 282 13.66 1.37 0.10
N PRO A 283 14.54 0.53 -0.46
CA PRO A 283 14.13 -0.46 -1.45
C PRO A 283 12.97 -1.38 -0.99
N PRO A 284 12.90 -1.83 0.29
CA PRO A 284 11.74 -2.57 0.78
C PRO A 284 10.42 -1.78 0.72
N LEU A 285 10.44 -0.47 1.00
CA LEU A 285 9.24 0.38 0.89
C LEU A 285 8.78 0.53 -0.57
N ALA A 286 9.72 0.70 -1.50
CA ALA A 286 9.37 0.76 -2.92
C ALA A 286 8.72 -0.54 -3.41
N SER A 287 9.28 -1.69 -2.99
CA SER A 287 8.72 -3.01 -3.30
C SER A 287 7.34 -3.22 -2.68
N HIS A 288 7.16 -2.81 -1.43
CA HIS A 288 5.91 -2.92 -0.68
C HIS A 288 4.75 -2.24 -1.40
N VAL A 289 4.88 -0.95 -1.71
CA VAL A 289 3.79 -0.19 -2.34
C VAL A 289 3.51 -0.69 -3.77
N ARG A 290 4.50 -1.29 -4.46
CA ARG A 290 4.28 -1.93 -5.77
C ARG A 290 3.44 -3.20 -5.65
N ARG A 291 3.74 -4.09 -4.70
CA ARG A 291 2.97 -5.32 -4.49
C ARG A 291 1.51 -5.05 -4.14
N GLU A 292 1.24 -3.95 -3.43
CA GLU A 292 -0.12 -3.47 -3.19
C GLU A 292 -0.82 -2.96 -4.46
N ALA A 293 -0.09 -2.33 -5.39
CA ALA A 293 -0.66 -1.97 -6.69
C ALA A 293 -1.01 -3.22 -7.53
N VAL A 294 -0.23 -4.29 -7.41
CA VAL A 294 -0.57 -5.59 -8.03
C VAL A 294 -1.86 -6.16 -7.42
N ARG A 295 -2.02 -6.09 -6.09
CA ARG A 295 -3.26 -6.50 -5.41
C ARG A 295 -4.48 -5.70 -5.85
N PHE A 296 -4.33 -4.39 -6.05
CA PHE A 296 -5.41 -3.56 -6.57
C PHE A 296 -5.89 -4.04 -7.94
N ILE A 297 -4.96 -4.32 -8.87
CA ILE A 297 -5.31 -4.81 -10.21
C ILE A 297 -6.00 -6.17 -10.15
N ASP A 298 -5.53 -7.09 -9.30
CA ASP A 298 -6.16 -8.41 -9.11
C ASP A 298 -7.60 -8.27 -8.60
N GLU A 299 -7.81 -7.50 -7.53
CA GLU A 299 -9.15 -7.31 -6.96
C GLU A 299 -10.09 -6.58 -7.93
N LEU A 300 -9.62 -5.58 -8.68
CA LEU A 300 -10.43 -4.94 -9.72
C LEU A 300 -10.90 -5.92 -10.80
N LYS A 301 -10.03 -6.82 -11.28
CA LYS A 301 -10.42 -7.83 -12.27
C LYS A 301 -11.51 -8.75 -11.73
N ARG A 302 -11.43 -9.12 -10.45
CA ARG A 302 -12.44 -9.97 -9.79
C ARG A 302 -13.81 -9.28 -9.67
N THR A 303 -13.84 -7.95 -9.56
CA THR A 303 -15.10 -7.19 -9.54
C THR A 303 -15.78 -7.06 -10.91
N GLN A 304 -15.10 -7.44 -12.01
CA GLN A 304 -15.64 -7.38 -13.37
C GLN A 304 -16.16 -8.73 -13.87
N ALA A 305 -15.85 -9.83 -13.18
CA ALA A 305 -16.15 -11.20 -13.60
C ALA A 305 -17.55 -11.70 -13.15
N GLY A 306 -18.51 -10.79 -12.98
CA GLY A 306 -19.90 -11.09 -12.63
C GLY A 306 -20.83 -11.01 -13.83
#